data_AF-A0A0C9M182-F1
#
_entry.id   AF-A0A0C9M182-F1
#
_cell.length_a   1.000
_cell.length_b   1.000
_cell.length_c   1.000
_cell.angle_alpha   90.00
_cell.angle_beta   90.00
_cell.angle_gamma   90.00
#
_symmetry.space_group_name_H-M   'P 1'
#
loop_
_entity.id
_entity.type
_entity.pdbx_description
1 polymer ?
#
loop_
_entity_poly.entity_id
_entity_poly.type
_entity_poly.pdbx_seq_one_letter_code
_entity_poly.pdbx_strand_id
1 'polypeptide(L)'
;MASSISAAPVAATETDTLNTESPRLILRTYKASDHDQIDHLFYSTYFTLVPEGVKCKLKSPLFWVLWIAFYSYLLGIVPVLLSGMNFPSWSSTALKIFFTFAWSVVSFAGIFVVTDRFEVVDKVEQVRQNDLSDPEVYYLNWTKEEVQVNEDDNEKAGKKRVTFDKDAKPATELVRTQKPLEEQAPSHFWVLTLDNRPCGMVGLAHYKEQLKSNRPLQPPAWKLLAAAALARYRLPVPESLKDLRAKMPTPVFAEPHEPNKATLQRLAIKSDYQDCNLSTLLIDRAMSWADEKGIETVEAKTNELETKAARILSIQHGFTLVKTEKKGWFGQHEKTWTCNVKEWMAAHEEGAKTYKKK
;
A
#
# COMPACT_ATOMS: atom_id res chain seq x y z
N MET A 1 -15.13 -69.12 -5.47
CA MET A 1 -15.77 -67.82 -5.77
C MET A 1 -16.38 -67.28 -4.49
N ALA A 2 -16.41 -65.96 -4.35
CA ALA A 2 -16.95 -65.15 -3.26
C ALA A 2 -15.98 -64.81 -2.10
N SER A 3 -15.51 -63.57 -2.20
CA SER A 3 -14.66 -62.78 -1.32
C SER A 3 -15.26 -62.53 0.07
N SER A 4 -14.43 -62.64 1.11
CA SER A 4 -14.69 -62.05 2.43
C SER A 4 -13.82 -60.80 2.61
N ILE A 5 -14.45 -59.63 2.61
CA ILE A 5 -13.81 -58.34 2.90
C ILE A 5 -13.63 -58.26 4.43
N SER A 6 -12.37 -58.26 4.87
CA SER A 6 -11.98 -58.01 6.26
C SER A 6 -11.93 -56.50 6.48
N ALA A 7 -12.74 -55.99 7.41
CA ALA A 7 -12.73 -54.59 7.82
C ALA A 7 -11.57 -54.36 8.81
N ALA A 8 -10.60 -53.55 8.38
CA ALA A 8 -9.53 -53.03 9.22
C ALA A 8 -10.04 -51.91 10.15
N PRO A 9 -9.43 -51.71 11.33
CA PRO A 9 -9.94 -50.79 12.35
C PRO A 9 -9.75 -49.33 11.92
N VAL A 10 -10.82 -48.55 12.06
CA VAL A 10 -10.82 -47.09 11.92
C VAL A 10 -9.93 -46.51 13.01
N ALA A 11 -8.76 -46.04 12.61
CA ALA A 11 -7.86 -45.26 13.45
C ALA A 11 -8.60 -44.02 13.94
N ALA A 12 -8.58 -43.85 15.25
CA ALA A 12 -9.23 -42.77 15.97
C ALA A 12 -8.80 -41.41 15.40
N THR A 13 -9.81 -40.61 15.09
CA THR A 13 -9.73 -39.19 14.79
C THR A 13 -8.94 -38.51 15.90
N GLU A 14 -7.78 -37.93 15.57
CA GLU A 14 -7.02 -37.06 16.44
C GLU A 14 -7.94 -35.92 16.90
N THR A 15 -8.42 -36.04 18.13
CA THR A 15 -9.01 -34.96 18.89
C THR A 15 -8.01 -33.81 18.96
N ASP A 16 -8.39 -32.69 18.34
CA ASP A 16 -7.83 -31.36 18.58
C ASP A 16 -7.67 -31.15 20.09
N THR A 17 -6.44 -31.34 20.59
CA THR A 17 -6.05 -30.83 21.88
C THR A 17 -5.97 -29.33 21.74
N LEU A 18 -7.02 -28.63 22.18
CA LEU A 18 -7.04 -27.20 22.46
C LEU A 18 -5.90 -26.89 23.43
N ASN A 19 -4.71 -26.63 22.88
CA ASN A 19 -3.58 -26.14 23.62
C ASN A 19 -4.00 -24.83 24.29
N THR A 20 -4.07 -24.88 25.61
CA THR A 20 -4.16 -23.73 26.52
C THR A 20 -2.81 -22.98 26.57
N GLU A 21 -2.15 -22.82 25.41
CA GLU A 21 -0.97 -21.99 25.29
C GLU A 21 -1.45 -20.57 25.02
N SER A 22 -1.07 -19.63 25.90
CA SER A 22 -1.31 -18.21 25.65
C SER A 22 -0.74 -17.83 24.28
N PRO A 23 -1.50 -17.09 23.44
CA PRO A 23 -1.10 -16.82 22.07
C PRO A 23 0.26 -16.12 22.05
N ARG A 24 1.19 -16.63 21.24
CA ARG A 24 2.58 -16.20 21.27
C ARG A 24 2.77 -15.02 20.32
N LEU A 25 2.89 -13.83 20.90
CA LEU A 25 3.23 -12.62 20.17
C LEU A 25 4.75 -12.46 20.05
N ILE A 26 5.26 -12.39 18.82
CA ILE A 26 6.70 -12.25 18.54
C ILE A 26 6.89 -11.09 17.56
N LEU A 27 7.71 -10.11 17.97
CA LEU A 27 8.23 -9.09 17.09
C LEU A 27 9.59 -9.52 16.56
N ARG A 28 9.76 -9.58 15.23
CA ARG A 28 11.00 -10.01 14.59
C ARG A 28 11.33 -9.18 13.35
N THR A 29 12.59 -9.28 12.91
CA THR A 29 13.01 -8.77 11.61
C THR A 29 12.29 -9.53 10.49
N TYR A 30 11.99 -8.80 9.41
CA TYR A 30 11.46 -9.38 8.17
C TYR A 30 12.36 -10.49 7.61
N LYS A 31 11.72 -11.47 6.97
CA LYS A 31 12.37 -12.54 6.22
C LYS A 31 11.73 -12.64 4.83
N ALA A 32 12.52 -12.95 3.80
CA ALA A 32 12.00 -13.18 2.44
C ALA A 32 10.82 -14.17 2.36
N SER A 33 10.75 -15.17 3.25
CA SER A 33 9.64 -16.14 3.29
C SER A 33 8.27 -15.52 3.62
N ASP A 34 8.26 -14.33 4.23
CA ASP A 34 7.04 -13.66 4.65
C ASP A 34 6.48 -12.71 3.59
N HIS A 35 7.16 -12.57 2.44
CA HIS A 35 6.85 -11.56 1.42
C HIS A 35 5.36 -11.55 1.04
N ASP A 36 4.83 -12.70 0.62
CA ASP A 36 3.43 -12.81 0.17
C ASP A 36 2.43 -12.50 1.30
N GLN A 37 2.75 -12.91 2.54
CA GLN A 37 1.89 -12.67 3.70
C GLN A 37 1.89 -11.20 4.11
N ILE A 38 3.02 -10.51 3.93
CA ILE A 38 3.19 -9.09 4.22
C ILE A 38 2.56 -8.22 3.13
N ASP A 39 2.74 -8.59 1.86
CA ASP A 39 2.03 -7.98 0.74
C ASP A 39 0.52 -8.11 0.94
N HIS A 40 0.08 -9.31 1.35
CA HIS A 40 -1.32 -9.56 1.70
C HIS A 40 -1.82 -8.69 2.86
N LEU A 41 -1.06 -8.64 3.95
CA LEU A 41 -1.38 -7.84 5.13
C LEU A 41 -1.49 -6.34 4.77
N PHE A 42 -0.57 -5.85 3.94
CA PHE A 42 -0.57 -4.46 3.49
C PHE A 42 -1.79 -4.13 2.65
N TYR A 43 -2.02 -4.87 1.55
CA TYR A 43 -3.12 -4.56 0.64
C TYR A 43 -4.46 -4.68 1.37
N SER A 44 -4.67 -5.75 2.13
CA SER A 44 -5.94 -6.00 2.82
C SER A 44 -6.26 -4.90 3.84
N THR A 45 -5.26 -4.43 4.60
CA THR A 45 -5.45 -3.32 5.55
C THR A 45 -5.85 -2.04 4.82
N TYR A 46 -5.27 -1.76 3.66
CA TYR A 46 -5.60 -0.55 2.89
C TYR A 46 -7.01 -0.57 2.28
N PHE A 47 -7.49 -1.71 1.77
CA PHE A 47 -8.86 -1.78 1.24
C PHE A 47 -9.93 -1.58 2.32
N THR A 48 -9.65 -1.93 3.57
CA THR A 48 -10.57 -1.61 4.67
C THR A 48 -10.79 -0.10 4.87
N LEU A 49 -9.91 0.75 4.32
CA LEU A 49 -10.02 2.20 4.40
C LEU A 49 -10.88 2.82 3.28
N VAL A 50 -11.27 2.06 2.24
CA VAL A 50 -12.10 2.56 1.13
C VAL A 50 -13.42 3.18 1.64
N PRO A 51 -14.17 2.54 2.56
CA PRO A 51 -15.41 3.13 3.08
C PRO A 51 -15.19 4.45 3.81
N GLU A 52 -14.07 4.60 4.54
CA GLU A 52 -13.72 5.86 5.22
C GLU A 52 -13.41 6.96 4.21
N GLY A 53 -12.74 6.63 3.09
CA GLY A 53 -12.54 7.57 1.99
C GLY A 53 -13.83 8.06 1.36
N VAL A 54 -14.77 7.15 1.12
CA VAL A 54 -16.10 7.51 0.62
C VAL A 54 -16.83 8.43 1.60
N LYS A 55 -16.81 8.12 2.91
CA LYS A 55 -17.40 8.98 3.95
C LYS A 55 -16.77 10.37 3.97
N CYS A 56 -15.43 10.46 3.87
CA CYS A 56 -14.72 11.74 3.83
C CYS A 56 -15.15 12.61 2.62
N LYS A 57 -15.33 12.00 1.45
CA LYS A 57 -15.80 12.71 0.25
C LYS A 57 -17.25 13.16 0.36
N LEU A 58 -18.12 12.32 0.90
CA LEU A 58 -19.52 12.68 1.13
C LEU A 58 -19.70 13.80 2.16
N LYS A 59 -18.73 13.99 3.06
CA LYS A 59 -18.70 15.15 3.97
C LYS A 59 -18.23 16.44 3.29
N SER A 60 -17.64 16.36 2.09
CA SER A 60 -17.13 17.54 1.39
C SER A 60 -18.29 18.37 0.82
N PRO A 61 -18.42 19.67 1.15
CA PRO A 61 -19.47 20.52 0.58
C PRO A 61 -19.31 20.69 -0.93
N LEU A 62 -18.07 20.68 -1.43
CA LEU A 62 -17.78 20.79 -2.86
C LEU A 62 -18.38 19.62 -3.65
N PHE A 63 -18.36 18.41 -3.08
CA PHE A 63 -18.97 17.25 -3.69
C PHE A 63 -20.47 17.47 -3.93
N TRP A 64 -21.20 17.94 -2.92
CA TRP A 64 -22.64 18.21 -3.03
C TRP A 64 -22.97 19.34 -4.01
N VAL A 65 -22.18 20.41 -4.02
CA VAL A 65 -22.36 21.51 -5.00
C VAL A 65 -22.23 20.99 -6.42
N LEU A 66 -21.17 20.21 -6.72
CA LEU A 66 -20.98 19.62 -8.05
C LEU A 66 -22.05 18.58 -8.39
N TRP A 67 -22.45 17.78 -7.40
CA TRP A 67 -23.49 16.77 -7.57
C TRP A 67 -24.83 17.38 -7.95
N ILE A 68 -25.25 18.44 -7.24
CA ILE A 68 -26.50 19.17 -7.51
C ILE A 68 -26.41 19.93 -8.83
N ALA A 69 -25.27 20.55 -9.14
CA ALA A 69 -25.08 21.27 -10.40
C ALA A 69 -25.20 20.35 -11.61
N PHE A 70 -24.55 19.18 -11.58
CA PHE A 70 -24.65 18.19 -12.65
C PHE A 70 -26.04 17.59 -12.75
N TYR A 71 -26.68 17.31 -11.62
CA TYR A 71 -28.07 16.87 -11.59
C TYR A 71 -29.03 17.90 -12.23
N SER A 72 -28.87 19.17 -11.89
CA SER A 72 -29.67 20.26 -12.45
C SER A 72 -29.46 20.38 -13.96
N TYR A 73 -28.22 20.20 -14.43
CA TYR A 73 -27.91 20.13 -15.85
C TYR A 73 -28.60 18.94 -16.55
N LEU A 74 -28.58 17.74 -15.95
CA LEU A 74 -29.27 16.56 -16.48
C LEU A 74 -30.79 16.76 -16.58
N LEU A 75 -31.41 17.45 -15.63
CA LEU A 75 -32.83 17.76 -15.72
C LEU A 75 -33.12 18.86 -16.75
N GLY A 76 -32.21 19.84 -16.88
CA GLY A 76 -32.32 20.93 -17.84
C GLY A 76 -32.21 20.51 -19.31
N ILE A 77 -31.52 19.39 -19.60
CA ILE A 77 -31.39 18.87 -20.97
C ILE A 77 -32.60 18.04 -21.42
N VAL A 78 -33.45 17.57 -20.50
CA VAL A 78 -34.65 16.76 -20.83
C VAL A 78 -35.58 17.45 -21.84
N PRO A 79 -35.98 18.73 -21.67
CA PRO A 79 -36.83 19.41 -22.64
C PRO A 79 -36.17 19.57 -24.01
N VAL A 80 -34.84 19.77 -24.05
CA VAL A 80 -34.07 19.88 -25.29
C VAL A 80 -34.03 18.53 -26.02
N LEU A 81 -33.80 17.44 -25.28
CA LEU A 81 -33.79 16.08 -25.85
C LEU A 81 -35.15 15.68 -26.40
N LEU A 82 -36.25 16.11 -25.79
CA LEU A 82 -37.61 15.80 -26.25
C LEU A 82 -38.11 16.80 -27.31
N SER A 83 -37.37 17.88 -27.58
CA SER A 83 -37.75 18.88 -28.57
C SER A 83 -37.75 18.28 -29.98
N GLY A 84 -38.83 18.51 -30.73
CA GLY A 84 -38.99 18.01 -32.10
C GLY A 84 -39.49 16.56 -32.23
N MET A 85 -39.78 15.87 -31.12
CA MET A 85 -40.39 14.53 -31.14
C MET A 85 -41.81 14.57 -30.58
N ASN A 86 -42.77 13.96 -31.28
CA ASN A 86 -44.19 13.87 -30.86
C ASN A 86 -44.37 12.83 -29.74
N PHE A 87 -43.69 13.02 -28.60
CA PHE A 87 -43.83 12.13 -27.46
C PHE A 87 -45.03 12.48 -26.59
N PRO A 88 -45.64 11.48 -25.92
CA PRO A 88 -46.68 11.70 -24.92
C PRO A 88 -46.22 12.60 -23.77
N SER A 89 -47.14 13.35 -23.16
CA SER A 89 -46.83 14.28 -22.05
C SER A 89 -46.18 13.61 -20.84
N TRP A 90 -46.44 12.32 -20.60
CA TRP A 90 -45.84 11.56 -19.50
C TRP A 90 -44.35 11.24 -19.71
N SER A 91 -43.85 11.29 -20.96
CA SER A 91 -42.46 10.94 -21.31
C SER A 91 -41.43 11.83 -20.61
N SER A 92 -41.72 13.12 -20.45
CA SER A 92 -40.87 14.08 -19.73
C SER A 92 -40.72 13.69 -18.26
N THR A 93 -41.83 13.33 -17.61
CA THR A 93 -41.83 12.89 -16.21
C THR A 93 -41.08 11.59 -16.05
N ALA A 94 -41.32 10.60 -16.92
CA ALA A 94 -40.62 9.32 -16.87
C ALA A 94 -39.11 9.49 -17.07
N LEU A 95 -38.67 10.34 -18.01
CA LEU A 95 -37.26 10.58 -18.27
C LEU A 95 -36.56 11.29 -17.11
N LYS A 96 -37.23 12.26 -16.46
CA LYS A 96 -36.71 12.91 -15.25
C LYS A 96 -36.56 11.93 -14.08
N ILE A 97 -37.54 11.05 -13.87
CA ILE A 97 -37.47 9.99 -12.86
C ILE A 97 -36.28 9.08 -13.17
N PHE A 98 -36.17 8.60 -14.40
CA PHE A 98 -35.06 7.76 -14.85
C PHE A 98 -33.70 8.42 -14.60
N PHE A 99 -33.50 9.67 -15.04
CA PHE A 99 -32.24 10.38 -14.83
C PHE A 99 -31.93 10.59 -13.35
N THR A 100 -32.94 10.78 -12.49
CA THR A 100 -32.73 10.92 -11.04
C THR A 100 -32.21 9.63 -10.41
N PHE A 101 -32.83 8.50 -10.74
CA PHE A 101 -32.36 7.19 -10.26
C PHE A 101 -30.99 6.84 -10.85
N ALA A 102 -30.82 7.01 -12.16
CA ALA A 102 -29.56 6.75 -12.84
C ALA A 102 -28.42 7.61 -12.29
N TRP A 103 -28.65 8.92 -12.11
CA TRP A 103 -27.66 9.81 -11.53
C TRP A 103 -27.28 9.41 -10.11
N SER A 104 -28.25 9.08 -9.27
CA SER A 104 -27.98 8.61 -7.90
C SER A 104 -27.11 7.35 -7.91
N VAL A 105 -27.52 6.31 -8.66
CA VAL A 105 -26.77 5.04 -8.72
C VAL A 105 -25.37 5.25 -9.30
N VAL A 106 -25.24 5.94 -10.44
CA VAL A 106 -23.97 6.15 -11.13
C VAL A 106 -23.02 7.04 -10.31
N SER A 107 -23.54 8.07 -9.65
CA SER A 107 -22.70 8.97 -8.85
C SER A 107 -22.16 8.28 -7.60
N PHE A 108 -22.98 7.57 -6.82
CA PHE A 108 -22.50 6.85 -5.63
C PHE A 108 -21.56 5.69 -6.01
N ALA A 109 -21.88 4.92 -7.05
CA ALA A 109 -20.97 3.91 -7.58
C ALA A 109 -19.66 4.54 -8.10
N GLY A 110 -19.75 5.68 -8.76
CA GLY A 110 -18.61 6.44 -9.26
C GLY A 110 -17.66 6.88 -8.15
N ILE A 111 -18.18 7.38 -7.02
CA ILE A 111 -17.35 7.75 -5.85
C ILE A 111 -16.62 6.53 -5.30
N PHE A 112 -17.32 5.40 -5.18
CA PHE A 112 -16.72 4.15 -4.71
C PHE A 112 -15.59 3.71 -5.63
N VAL A 113 -15.84 3.63 -6.95
CA VAL A 113 -14.84 3.24 -7.94
C VAL A 113 -13.67 4.21 -7.96
N VAL A 114 -13.91 5.52 -7.86
CA VAL A 114 -12.83 6.51 -7.82
C VAL A 114 -11.95 6.33 -6.58
N THR A 115 -12.55 6.12 -5.42
CA THR A 115 -11.83 5.92 -4.15
C THR A 115 -11.05 4.60 -4.17
N ASP A 116 -11.69 3.51 -4.58
CA ASP A 116 -11.07 2.19 -4.67
C ASP A 116 -9.94 2.16 -5.70
N ARG A 117 -10.24 2.47 -6.96
CA ARG A 117 -9.32 2.23 -8.09
C ARG A 117 -8.27 3.32 -8.28
N PHE A 118 -8.60 4.57 -8.02
CA PHE A 118 -7.68 5.68 -8.33
C PHE A 118 -6.93 6.20 -7.10
N GLU A 119 -7.35 5.86 -5.89
CA GLU A 119 -6.66 6.32 -4.66
C GLU A 119 -6.04 5.16 -3.91
N VAL A 120 -6.85 4.18 -3.50
CA VAL A 120 -6.37 3.07 -2.69
C VAL A 120 -5.50 2.13 -3.50
N VAL A 121 -6.00 1.62 -4.64
CA VAL A 121 -5.21 0.75 -5.53
C VAL A 121 -3.97 1.47 -6.03
N ASP A 122 -4.07 2.76 -6.38
CA ASP A 122 -2.93 3.54 -6.88
C ASP A 122 -1.81 3.64 -5.84
N LYS A 123 -2.17 3.95 -4.59
CA LYS A 123 -1.23 4.01 -3.47
C LYS A 123 -0.66 2.63 -3.13
N VAL A 124 -1.50 1.60 -3.08
CA VAL A 124 -1.06 0.22 -2.81
C VAL A 124 -0.06 -0.22 -3.87
N GLU A 125 -0.37 0.00 -5.14
CA GLU A 125 0.48 -0.44 -6.24
C GLU A 125 1.78 0.38 -6.32
N GLN A 126 1.73 1.67 -6.00
CA GLN A 126 2.94 2.49 -5.83
C GLN A 126 3.88 1.88 -4.78
N VAL A 127 3.35 1.38 -3.66
CA VAL A 127 4.17 0.76 -2.62
C VAL A 127 4.68 -0.62 -3.04
N ARG A 128 3.80 -1.46 -3.60
CA ARG A 128 4.13 -2.82 -4.05
C ARG A 128 5.21 -2.86 -5.11
N GLN A 129 5.23 -1.87 -6.01
CA GLN A 129 6.24 -1.79 -7.07
C GLN A 129 7.55 -1.13 -6.63
N ASN A 130 7.58 -0.47 -5.47
CA ASN A 130 8.76 0.20 -4.95
C ASN A 130 9.29 -0.55 -3.72
N ASP A 131 9.17 0.03 -2.53
CA ASP A 131 9.84 -0.45 -1.33
C ASP A 131 9.35 -1.82 -0.83
N LEU A 132 8.08 -2.17 -1.09
CA LEU A 132 7.54 -3.47 -0.68
C LEU A 132 7.84 -4.59 -1.68
N SER A 133 8.30 -4.27 -2.90
CA SER A 133 8.74 -5.29 -3.88
C SER A 133 9.90 -6.11 -3.32
N ASP A 134 10.82 -5.46 -2.62
CA ASP A 134 11.96 -6.10 -1.98
C ASP A 134 12.38 -5.42 -0.67
N PRO A 135 11.70 -5.72 0.45
CA PRO A 135 12.00 -5.07 1.72
C PRO A 135 13.41 -5.40 2.24
N GLU A 136 14.03 -6.51 1.78
CA GLU A 136 15.40 -6.85 2.18
C GLU A 136 16.39 -5.82 1.62
N VAL A 137 16.19 -5.38 0.38
CA VAL A 137 17.05 -4.39 -0.28
C VAL A 137 16.78 -2.98 0.27
N TYR A 138 15.52 -2.60 0.40
CA TYR A 138 15.15 -1.22 0.76
C TYR A 138 15.30 -0.90 2.25
N TYR A 139 15.14 -1.89 3.15
CA TYR A 139 15.15 -1.66 4.59
C TYR A 139 16.25 -2.40 5.34
N LEU A 140 16.68 -3.57 4.87
CA LEU A 140 17.61 -4.44 5.62
C LEU A 140 19.05 -4.40 5.07
N ASN A 141 19.34 -3.51 4.12
CA ASN A 141 20.67 -3.31 3.53
C ASN A 141 21.25 -4.57 2.86
N TRP A 142 20.42 -5.41 2.24
CA TRP A 142 20.89 -6.51 1.40
C TRP A 142 21.16 -6.03 -0.04
N THR A 143 22.17 -6.60 -0.67
CA THR A 143 22.35 -6.59 -2.13
C THR A 143 22.00 -7.98 -2.66
N LYS A 144 21.30 -8.00 -3.79
CA LYS A 144 20.95 -9.24 -4.51
C LYS A 144 21.63 -9.20 -5.85
N GLU A 145 22.54 -10.14 -6.07
CA GLU A 145 23.25 -10.29 -7.34
C GLU A 145 22.80 -11.61 -7.98
N GLU A 146 22.39 -11.53 -9.25
CA GLU A 146 22.10 -12.73 -10.05
C GLU A 146 23.42 -13.29 -10.56
N VAL A 147 23.92 -14.32 -9.90
CA VAL A 147 25.12 -15.03 -10.34
C VAL A 147 24.68 -16.16 -11.27
N GLN A 148 25.20 -16.17 -12.49
CA GLN A 148 25.03 -17.29 -13.40
C GLN A 148 25.79 -18.48 -12.82
N VAL A 149 25.08 -19.58 -12.53
CA VAL A 149 25.71 -20.78 -12.03
C VAL A 149 26.47 -21.41 -13.20
N ASN A 150 27.80 -21.37 -13.15
CA ASN A 150 28.63 -22.14 -14.05
C ASN A 150 28.40 -23.63 -13.76
N GLU A 151 28.08 -24.43 -14.79
CA GLU A 151 27.78 -25.86 -14.64
C GLU A 151 28.95 -26.65 -14.00
N ASP A 152 30.18 -26.12 -14.08
CA ASP A 152 31.40 -26.72 -13.55
C ASP A 152 31.46 -26.77 -12.01
N ASP A 153 30.75 -25.88 -11.29
CA ASP A 153 30.73 -25.91 -9.82
C ASP A 153 29.71 -26.92 -9.26
N ASN A 154 28.74 -27.35 -10.08
CA ASN A 154 27.71 -28.31 -9.68
C ASN A 154 28.21 -29.77 -9.69
N GLU A 155 29.29 -30.08 -10.43
CA GLU A 155 29.92 -31.40 -10.39
C GLU A 155 30.56 -31.70 -9.03
N LYS A 156 31.03 -30.68 -8.30
CA LYS A 156 31.58 -30.85 -6.93
C LYS A 156 30.49 -31.05 -5.87
N ALA A 157 29.25 -30.64 -6.13
CA ALA A 157 28.13 -30.73 -5.18
C ALA A 157 27.23 -31.96 -5.39
N GLY A 158 27.54 -32.84 -6.35
CA GLY A 158 26.84 -34.12 -6.55
C GLY A 158 25.39 -34.03 -7.03
N LYS A 159 24.90 -32.84 -7.40
CA LYS A 159 23.53 -32.64 -7.90
C LYS A 159 23.54 -32.50 -9.42
N LYS A 160 23.51 -33.63 -10.13
CA LYS A 160 23.18 -33.63 -11.57
C LYS A 160 21.72 -33.20 -11.75
N ARG A 161 21.49 -31.99 -12.24
CA ARG A 161 20.20 -31.57 -12.80
C ARG A 161 20.22 -31.78 -14.31
N VAL A 162 19.21 -32.51 -14.80
CA VAL A 162 18.98 -32.70 -16.23
C VAL A 162 18.16 -31.50 -16.72
N THR A 163 18.77 -30.62 -17.49
CA THR A 163 18.07 -29.61 -18.29
C THR A 163 17.71 -30.23 -19.64
N PHE A 164 16.42 -30.26 -19.97
CA PHE A 164 15.90 -30.94 -21.17
C PHE A 164 15.82 -30.05 -22.42
N ASP A 165 16.24 -28.78 -22.35
CA ASP A 165 16.15 -27.84 -23.46
C ASP A 165 17.47 -27.09 -23.70
N LYS A 166 17.96 -27.13 -24.96
CA LYS A 166 19.17 -26.44 -25.43
C LYS A 166 19.04 -24.92 -25.52
N ASP A 167 17.82 -24.38 -25.38
CA ASP A 167 17.53 -22.94 -25.46
C ASP A 167 17.09 -22.34 -24.11
N ALA A 168 17.20 -23.11 -23.01
CA ALA A 168 16.89 -22.60 -21.68
C ALA A 168 17.99 -21.64 -21.20
N LYS A 169 17.59 -20.43 -20.75
CA LYS A 169 18.50 -19.48 -20.10
C LYS A 169 19.25 -20.18 -18.94
N PRO A 170 20.55 -19.93 -18.76
CA PRO A 170 21.34 -20.57 -17.70
C PRO A 170 20.70 -20.31 -16.33
N ALA A 171 20.76 -21.30 -15.44
CA ALA A 171 20.21 -21.19 -14.09
C ALA A 171 20.96 -20.07 -13.33
N THR A 172 20.25 -18.98 -13.03
CA THR A 172 20.76 -17.90 -12.17
C THR A 172 20.40 -18.20 -10.73
N GLU A 173 21.40 -18.13 -9.83
CA GLU A 173 21.19 -18.17 -8.39
C GLU A 173 21.31 -16.74 -7.83
N LEU A 174 20.36 -16.38 -6.96
CA LEU A 174 20.35 -15.08 -6.29
C LEU A 174 21.24 -15.16 -5.05
N VAL A 175 22.46 -14.63 -5.14
CA VAL A 175 23.37 -14.50 -4.00
C VAL A 175 22.98 -13.25 -3.21
N ARG A 176 22.79 -13.43 -1.90
CA ARG A 176 22.42 -12.35 -0.97
C ARG A 176 23.63 -11.97 -0.13
N THR A 177 24.09 -10.74 -0.29
CA THR A 177 25.22 -10.20 0.46
C THR A 177 24.77 -8.99 1.28
N GLN A 178 25.19 -8.90 2.54
CA GLN A 178 24.88 -7.72 3.35
C GLN A 178 25.85 -6.60 2.98
N LYS A 179 25.34 -5.37 2.84
CA LYS A 179 26.20 -4.20 2.57
C LYS A 179 27.27 -4.03 3.66
N PRO A 180 28.47 -3.53 3.32
CA PRO A 180 29.49 -3.15 4.29
C PRO A 180 28.93 -2.18 5.34
N LEU A 181 29.42 -2.26 6.58
CA LEU A 181 28.86 -1.52 7.72
C LEU A 181 28.83 0.01 7.52
N GLU A 182 29.79 0.54 6.75
CA GLU A 182 29.90 1.96 6.39
C GLU A 182 28.81 2.42 5.41
N GLU A 183 28.35 1.51 4.54
CA GLU A 183 27.34 1.79 3.53
C GLU A 183 25.91 1.55 4.04
N GLN A 184 25.75 0.83 5.14
CA GLN A 184 24.44 0.52 5.72
C GLN A 184 23.69 1.82 6.09
N ALA A 185 22.42 1.88 5.71
CA ALA A 185 21.49 2.90 6.19
C ALA A 185 20.89 2.44 7.54
N PRO A 186 20.55 3.36 8.46
CA PRO A 186 19.87 3.04 9.72
C PRO A 186 18.39 2.64 9.52
N SER A 187 18.02 2.17 8.33
CA SER A 187 16.71 1.62 8.01
C SER A 187 16.51 0.24 8.64
N HIS A 188 15.25 -0.15 8.88
CA HIS A 188 14.90 -1.53 9.25
C HIS A 188 13.42 -1.82 8.99
N PHE A 189 13.07 -3.10 8.90
CA PHE A 189 11.67 -3.55 8.73
C PHE A 189 11.33 -4.66 9.72
N TRP A 190 10.27 -4.44 10.49
CA TRP A 190 9.80 -5.37 11.50
C TRP A 190 8.45 -5.97 11.13
N VAL A 191 8.27 -7.22 11.55
CA VAL A 191 7.06 -8.00 11.38
C VAL A 191 6.64 -8.50 12.74
N LEU A 192 5.40 -8.20 13.10
CA LEU A 192 4.75 -8.73 14.28
C LEU A 192 4.00 -9.99 13.90
N THR A 193 4.26 -11.08 14.60
CA THR A 193 3.61 -12.38 14.37
C THR A 193 2.85 -12.84 15.60
N LEU A 194 1.66 -13.38 15.39
CA LEU A 194 0.86 -14.07 16.40
C LEU A 194 0.81 -15.54 15.97
N ASP A 195 1.31 -16.45 16.81
CA ASP A 195 1.37 -17.88 16.52
C ASP A 195 2.02 -18.17 15.13
N ASN A 196 3.15 -17.51 14.89
CA ASN A 196 3.92 -17.53 13.64
C ASN A 196 3.23 -16.96 12.40
N ARG A 197 2.05 -16.36 12.51
CA ARG A 197 1.37 -15.67 11.40
C ARG A 197 1.55 -14.15 11.50
N PRO A 198 2.01 -13.46 10.43
CA PRO A 198 2.08 -12.01 10.38
C PRO A 198 0.74 -11.36 10.68
N CYS A 199 0.74 -10.47 11.66
CA CYS A 199 -0.43 -9.73 12.13
C CYS A 199 -0.20 -8.22 12.14
N GLY A 200 1.07 -7.78 12.07
CA GLY A 200 1.43 -6.38 11.94
C GLY A 200 2.80 -6.21 11.29
N MET A 201 3.07 -5.02 10.79
CA MET A 201 4.36 -4.63 10.22
C MET A 201 4.62 -3.14 10.38
N VAL A 202 5.89 -2.77 10.38
CA VAL A 202 6.35 -1.38 10.35
C VAL A 202 7.74 -1.30 9.72
N GLY A 203 7.96 -0.26 8.92
CA GLY A 203 9.26 0.07 8.34
C GLY A 203 9.77 1.39 8.88
N LEU A 204 11.05 1.47 9.21
CA LEU A 204 11.76 2.72 9.39
C LEU A 204 12.69 2.89 8.20
N ALA A 205 12.43 3.90 7.37
CA ALA A 205 13.17 4.16 6.15
C ALA A 205 14.11 5.35 6.33
N HIS A 206 15.37 5.17 5.96
CA HIS A 206 16.35 6.22 5.74
C HIS A 206 16.96 6.04 4.35
N TYR A 207 16.74 7.01 3.48
CA TYR A 207 17.24 6.99 2.11
C TYR A 207 18.41 7.96 1.97
N LYS A 208 19.60 7.46 1.62
CA LYS A 208 20.78 8.30 1.33
C LYS A 208 20.67 8.98 -0.03
N GLU A 209 20.00 8.33 -0.98
CA GLU A 209 19.85 8.78 -2.36
C GLU A 209 18.38 8.93 -2.74
N GLN A 210 18.14 9.71 -3.80
CA GLN A 210 16.81 9.85 -4.37
C GLN A 210 16.37 8.53 -5.02
N LEU A 211 15.26 7.98 -4.55
CA LEU A 211 14.67 6.78 -5.14
C LEU A 211 13.69 7.15 -6.24
N LYS A 212 13.96 6.67 -7.46
CA LYS A 212 13.02 6.77 -8.58
C LYS A 212 11.95 5.70 -8.44
N SER A 213 10.75 6.00 -8.92
CA SER A 213 9.67 5.04 -8.92
C SER A 213 9.87 4.01 -10.04
N ASN A 214 9.68 2.73 -9.72
CA ASN A 214 9.71 1.62 -10.67
C ASN A 214 8.41 1.48 -11.48
N ARG A 215 7.40 2.31 -11.20
CA ARG A 215 6.08 2.20 -11.82
C ARG A 215 6.14 2.59 -13.31
N PRO A 216 5.44 1.86 -14.21
CA PRO A 216 5.27 2.31 -15.58
C PRO A 216 4.57 3.69 -15.63
N LEU A 217 5.20 4.62 -16.33
CA LEU A 217 4.68 5.97 -16.56
C LEU A 217 3.29 5.93 -17.24
N GLN A 218 2.24 6.25 -16.47
CA GLN A 218 0.90 6.38 -17.00
C GLN A 218 0.52 7.85 -17.12
N PRO A 219 0.16 8.32 -18.33
CA PRO A 219 -0.27 9.69 -18.50
C PRO A 219 -1.64 9.93 -17.85
N PRO A 220 -1.94 11.16 -17.41
CA PRO A 220 -3.23 11.49 -16.81
C PRO A 220 -4.40 11.04 -17.68
N ALA A 221 -5.37 10.36 -17.09
CA ALA A 221 -6.50 9.75 -17.82
C ALA A 221 -7.27 10.78 -18.68
N TRP A 222 -7.43 12.01 -18.20
CA TRP A 222 -8.09 13.07 -18.97
C TRP A 222 -7.33 13.46 -20.25
N LYS A 223 -5.99 13.39 -20.25
CA LYS A 223 -5.18 13.67 -21.45
C LYS A 223 -5.35 12.56 -22.49
N LEU A 224 -5.43 11.31 -22.03
CA LEU A 224 -5.73 10.16 -22.88
C LEU A 224 -7.14 10.26 -23.47
N LEU A 225 -8.13 10.60 -22.65
CA LEU A 225 -9.52 10.78 -23.09
C LEU A 225 -9.66 11.95 -24.06
N ALA A 226 -8.99 13.08 -23.81
CA ALA A 226 -8.99 14.24 -24.70
C ALA A 226 -8.35 13.90 -26.05
N ALA A 227 -7.19 13.23 -26.05
CA ALA A 227 -6.55 12.77 -27.28
C ALA A 227 -7.43 11.78 -28.06
N ALA A 228 -8.07 10.83 -27.35
CA ALA A 228 -8.98 9.86 -27.96
C ALA A 228 -10.24 10.53 -28.53
N ALA A 229 -10.81 11.51 -27.84
CA ALA A 229 -11.96 12.27 -28.32
C ALA A 229 -11.61 13.07 -29.58
N LEU A 230 -10.50 13.82 -29.55
CA LEU A 230 -10.02 14.56 -30.72
C LEU A 230 -9.76 13.64 -31.92
N ALA A 231 -9.11 12.49 -31.69
CA ALA A 231 -8.90 11.48 -32.72
C ALA A 231 -10.22 10.92 -33.29
N ARG A 232 -11.22 10.65 -32.42
CA ARG A 232 -12.55 10.16 -32.82
C ARG A 232 -13.30 11.16 -33.70
N TYR A 233 -13.17 12.46 -33.42
CA TYR A 233 -13.76 13.53 -34.22
C TYR A 233 -12.85 14.00 -35.38
N ARG A 234 -11.75 13.29 -35.66
CA ARG A 234 -10.75 13.64 -36.70
C ARG A 234 -10.19 15.07 -36.56
N LEU A 235 -10.17 15.59 -35.34
CA LEU A 235 -9.57 16.87 -35.02
C LEU A 235 -8.06 16.70 -34.80
N PRO A 236 -7.23 17.70 -35.18
CA PRO A 236 -5.80 17.63 -34.96
C PRO A 236 -5.48 17.55 -33.47
N VAL A 237 -4.77 16.49 -33.07
CA VAL A 237 -4.30 16.33 -31.68
C VAL A 237 -3.12 17.30 -31.45
N PRO A 238 -3.22 18.22 -30.46
CA PRO A 238 -2.12 19.12 -30.10
C PRO A 238 -0.83 18.37 -29.77
N GLU A 239 0.33 18.96 -30.06
CA GLU A 239 1.64 18.35 -29.75
C GLU A 239 1.87 18.09 -28.26
N SER A 240 1.16 18.82 -27.40
CA SER A 240 1.15 18.62 -25.95
C SER A 240 0.47 17.31 -25.52
N LEU A 241 -0.35 16.71 -26.40
CA LEU A 241 -1.05 15.45 -26.20
C LEU A 241 -0.47 14.29 -27.01
N LYS A 242 0.54 14.55 -27.86
CA LYS A 242 1.33 13.52 -28.56
C LYS A 242 2.50 13.06 -27.69
N ASP A 243 2.80 11.77 -27.75
CA ASP A 243 3.93 11.13 -27.05
C ASP A 243 3.99 11.45 -25.56
N LEU A 244 2.82 11.45 -24.91
CA LEU A 244 2.68 11.77 -23.49
C LEU A 244 3.59 10.94 -22.60
N ARG A 245 3.86 9.68 -22.95
CA ARG A 245 4.76 8.81 -22.18
C ARG A 245 6.23 9.25 -22.26
N ALA A 246 6.70 9.64 -23.44
CA ALA A 246 8.10 10.01 -23.65
C ALA A 246 8.47 11.35 -23.01
N LYS A 247 7.49 12.26 -22.86
CA LYS A 247 7.69 13.61 -22.33
C LYS A 247 7.50 13.71 -20.81
N MET A 248 7.11 12.62 -20.12
CA MET A 248 6.88 12.68 -18.67
C MET A 248 8.17 12.43 -17.88
N PRO A 249 8.46 13.25 -16.87
CA PRO A 249 9.58 12.98 -15.96
C PRO A 249 9.32 11.70 -15.19
N THR A 250 10.37 10.92 -14.93
CA THR A 250 10.27 9.74 -14.06
C THR A 250 9.84 10.18 -12.67
N PRO A 251 8.73 9.63 -12.12
CA PRO A 251 8.26 10.04 -10.81
C PRO A 251 9.28 9.65 -9.74
N VAL A 252 9.52 10.57 -8.82
CA VAL A 252 10.37 10.34 -7.63
C VAL A 252 9.51 9.63 -6.59
N PHE A 253 9.96 8.48 -6.10
CA PHE A 253 9.30 7.74 -5.03
C PHE A 253 9.64 8.34 -3.66
N ALA A 254 10.92 8.59 -3.40
CA ALA A 254 11.37 9.18 -2.16
C ALA A 254 12.58 10.11 -2.37
N GLU A 255 12.59 11.20 -1.63
CA GLU A 255 13.71 12.12 -1.55
C GLU A 255 14.73 11.63 -0.52
N PRO A 256 16.02 12.00 -0.67
CA PRO A 256 17.04 11.67 0.31
C PRO A 256 16.72 12.34 1.65
N HIS A 257 16.93 11.60 2.73
CA HIS A 257 16.77 12.10 4.08
C HIS A 257 18.03 12.83 4.53
N GLU A 258 17.88 13.77 5.45
CA GLU A 258 19.01 14.29 6.21
C GLU A 258 19.64 13.16 7.06
N PRO A 259 20.95 13.23 7.39
CA PRO A 259 21.67 12.14 8.05
C PRO A 259 21.02 11.62 9.34
N ASN A 260 20.40 12.51 10.12
CA ASN A 260 19.77 12.18 11.42
C ASN A 260 18.24 12.10 11.33
N LYS A 261 17.68 11.94 10.12
CA LYS A 261 16.23 11.84 9.89
C LYS A 261 15.86 10.50 9.29
N ALA A 262 14.74 9.95 9.73
CA ALA A 262 14.14 8.75 9.15
C ALA A 262 12.63 8.91 9.05
N THR A 263 11.99 8.21 8.10
CA THR A 263 10.54 8.18 7.99
C THR A 263 10.00 6.84 8.46
N LEU A 264 9.05 6.87 9.38
CA LEU A 264 8.21 5.76 9.75
C LEU A 264 7.18 5.51 8.65
N GLN A 265 7.23 4.33 8.04
CA GLN A 265 6.38 3.93 6.93
C GLN A 265 5.81 2.53 7.17
N ARG A 266 4.81 2.16 6.36
CA ARG A 266 4.24 0.80 6.32
C ARG A 266 3.73 0.29 7.67
N LEU A 267 3.25 1.18 8.54
CA LEU A 267 2.54 0.77 9.75
C LEU A 267 1.20 0.15 9.34
N ALA A 268 1.07 -1.17 9.48
CA ALA A 268 -0.16 -1.89 9.19
C ALA A 268 -0.39 -2.99 10.23
N ILE A 269 -1.65 -3.16 10.63
CA ILE A 269 -2.09 -4.19 11.57
C ILE A 269 -3.36 -4.80 10.99
N LYS A 270 -3.43 -6.13 11.02
CA LYS A 270 -4.58 -6.90 10.55
C LYS A 270 -5.84 -6.40 11.25
N SER A 271 -6.93 -6.22 10.49
CA SER A 271 -8.22 -5.72 10.97
C SER A 271 -8.67 -6.31 12.30
N ASP A 272 -8.50 -7.63 12.44
CA ASP A 272 -8.99 -8.40 13.58
C ASP A 272 -8.26 -8.07 14.90
N TYR A 273 -7.08 -7.46 14.81
CA TYR A 273 -6.25 -7.09 15.96
C TYR A 273 -6.04 -5.58 16.06
N GLN A 274 -6.77 -4.79 15.27
CA GLN A 274 -6.84 -3.36 15.46
C GLN A 274 -7.50 -3.08 16.82
N ASP A 275 -7.04 -2.06 17.54
CA ASP A 275 -7.46 -1.70 18.91
C ASP A 275 -6.82 -2.51 20.06
N CYS A 276 -5.99 -3.51 19.76
CA CYS A 276 -5.20 -4.23 20.76
C CYS A 276 -3.86 -3.54 21.12
N ASN A 277 -3.70 -2.24 20.82
CA ASN A 277 -2.46 -1.47 20.99
C ASN A 277 -1.18 -2.09 20.36
N LEU A 278 -1.33 -3.00 19.39
CA LEU A 278 -0.19 -3.61 18.71
C LEU A 278 0.63 -2.60 17.89
N SER A 279 0.04 -1.45 17.53
CA SER A 279 0.73 -0.33 16.88
C SER A 279 1.79 0.28 17.77
N THR A 280 1.50 0.38 19.07
CA THR A 280 2.41 0.94 20.05
C THR A 280 3.67 0.09 20.15
N LEU A 281 3.55 -1.24 20.21
CA LEU A 281 4.70 -2.15 20.21
C LEU A 281 5.59 -1.99 18.97
N LEU A 282 4.97 -1.78 17.79
CA LEU A 282 5.69 -1.56 16.54
C LEU A 282 6.41 -0.21 16.54
N ILE A 283 5.72 0.86 16.95
CA ILE A 283 6.29 2.21 17.01
C ILE A 283 7.40 2.28 18.06
N ASP A 284 7.21 1.71 19.25
CA ASP A 284 8.19 1.69 20.34
C ASP A 284 9.49 1.03 19.90
N ARG A 285 9.39 -0.09 19.15
CA ARG A 285 10.57 -0.74 18.60
C ARG A 285 11.26 0.12 17.55
N ALA A 286 10.50 0.76 16.67
CA ALA A 286 11.06 1.64 15.63
C ALA A 286 11.77 2.86 16.24
N MET A 287 11.17 3.48 17.26
CA MET A 287 11.76 4.63 17.97
C MET A 287 12.99 4.22 18.78
N SER A 288 12.96 3.06 19.46
CA SER A 288 14.12 2.53 20.17
C SER A 288 15.29 2.26 19.22
N TRP A 289 15.00 1.71 18.03
CA TRP A 289 16.02 1.52 16.99
C TRP A 289 16.57 2.84 16.44
N ALA A 290 15.71 3.85 16.30
CA ALA A 290 16.14 5.19 15.90
C ALA A 290 17.15 5.77 16.90
N ASP A 291 16.89 5.62 18.21
CA ASP A 291 17.82 6.03 19.28
C ASP A 291 19.14 5.24 19.22
N GLU A 292 19.07 3.92 19.08
CA GLU A 292 20.24 3.03 18.95
C GLU A 292 21.15 3.42 17.76
N LYS A 293 20.57 4.00 16.69
CA LYS A 293 21.28 4.40 15.47
C LYS A 293 21.58 5.90 15.37
N GLY A 294 21.29 6.68 16.42
CA GLY A 294 21.59 8.11 16.47
C GLY A 294 20.69 8.98 15.58
N ILE A 295 19.49 8.49 15.21
CA ILE A 295 18.48 9.29 14.52
C ILE A 295 17.85 10.25 15.52
N GLU A 296 17.78 11.53 15.17
CA GLU A 296 17.26 12.58 16.07
C GLU A 296 15.79 12.87 15.82
N THR A 297 15.34 12.78 14.56
CA THR A 297 13.96 13.07 14.17
C THR A 297 13.36 11.94 13.34
N VAL A 298 12.18 11.49 13.72
CA VAL A 298 11.38 10.54 12.95
C VAL A 298 10.16 11.24 12.38
N GLU A 299 9.98 11.14 11.05
CA GLU A 299 8.81 11.67 10.35
C GLU A 299 7.81 10.55 10.05
N ALA A 300 6.53 10.88 9.96
CA ALA A 300 5.49 9.96 9.50
C ALA A 300 4.52 10.71 8.59
N LYS A 301 4.05 10.06 7.53
CA LYS A 301 3.08 10.63 6.60
C LYS A 301 1.77 9.88 6.69
N THR A 302 0.67 10.61 6.87
CA THR A 302 -0.69 10.05 6.87
C THR A 302 -1.58 10.79 5.88
N ASN A 303 -2.50 10.09 5.22
CA ASN A 303 -3.49 10.72 4.35
C ASN A 303 -4.88 10.91 5.03
N GLU A 304 -5.86 11.38 4.26
CA GLU A 304 -7.24 11.56 4.71
C GLU A 304 -7.96 10.26 5.11
N LEU A 305 -7.47 9.10 4.65
CA LEU A 305 -8.02 7.78 4.96
C LEU A 305 -7.49 7.26 6.31
N GLU A 306 -6.27 7.64 6.66
CA GLU A 306 -5.49 7.13 7.79
C GLU A 306 -5.75 7.93 9.09
N THR A 307 -7.01 8.28 9.35
CA THR A 307 -7.39 9.08 10.53
C THR A 307 -7.04 8.43 11.86
N LYS A 308 -7.18 7.09 11.95
CA LYS A 308 -6.81 6.31 13.13
C LYS A 308 -5.29 6.34 13.39
N ALA A 309 -4.49 6.20 12.34
CA ALA A 309 -3.03 6.30 12.44
C ALA A 309 -2.59 7.71 12.86
N ALA A 310 -3.19 8.76 12.29
CA ALA A 310 -2.94 10.14 12.70
C ALA A 310 -3.27 10.39 14.18
N ARG A 311 -4.36 9.80 14.68
CA ARG A 311 -4.74 9.87 16.11
C ARG A 311 -3.72 9.16 17.01
N ILE A 312 -3.26 7.98 16.62
CA ILE A 312 -2.24 7.20 17.36
C ILE A 312 -0.94 8.00 17.42
N LEU A 313 -0.45 8.50 16.28
CA LEU A 313 0.78 9.29 16.21
C LEU A 313 0.72 10.54 17.09
N SER A 314 -0.34 11.32 16.99
CA SER A 314 -0.47 12.58 17.72
C SER A 314 -0.79 12.41 19.21
N ILE A 315 -1.80 11.60 19.55
CA ILE A 315 -2.30 11.50 20.93
C ILE A 315 -1.47 10.53 21.76
N GLN A 316 -1.12 9.36 21.20
CA GLN A 316 -0.44 8.32 21.97
C GLN A 316 1.08 8.48 21.94
N HIS A 317 1.64 8.91 20.81
CA HIS A 317 3.09 9.02 20.64
C HIS A 317 3.61 10.47 20.56
N GLY A 318 2.74 11.47 20.74
CA GLY A 318 3.16 12.87 20.82
C GLY A 318 3.78 13.47 19.55
N PHE A 319 3.51 12.89 18.37
CA PHE A 319 3.99 13.45 17.12
C PHE A 319 3.32 14.80 16.82
N THR A 320 4.12 15.80 16.43
CA THR A 320 3.65 17.14 16.07
C THR A 320 3.39 17.25 14.58
N LEU A 321 2.28 17.89 14.19
CA LEU A 321 1.96 18.16 12.79
C LEU A 321 2.82 19.32 12.26
N VAL A 322 3.63 19.06 11.24
CA VAL A 322 4.51 20.08 10.62
C VAL A 322 3.92 20.61 9.33
N LYS A 323 3.37 19.74 8.49
CA LYS A 323 2.92 20.12 7.16
C LYS A 323 1.62 19.43 6.79
N THR A 324 0.73 20.15 6.11
CA THR A 324 -0.44 19.58 5.43
C THR A 324 -0.38 19.98 3.96
N GLU A 325 -0.19 19.01 3.08
CA GLU A 325 -0.13 19.20 1.63
C GLU A 325 -1.41 18.71 0.97
N LYS A 326 -1.98 19.51 0.07
CA LYS A 326 -3.14 19.09 -0.72
C LYS A 326 -2.66 18.35 -1.97
N LYS A 327 -2.82 17.03 -2.02
CA LYS A 327 -2.34 16.19 -3.13
C LYS A 327 -3.33 15.97 -4.28
N GLY A 328 -4.59 16.40 -4.14
CA GLY A 328 -5.52 16.32 -5.27
C GLY A 328 -6.94 16.84 -5.03
N TRP A 329 -7.91 16.11 -5.58
CA TRP A 329 -9.32 16.53 -5.66
C TRP A 329 -10.10 16.08 -4.42
N PHE A 330 -11.19 16.78 -4.10
CA PHE A 330 -12.14 16.40 -3.03
C PHE A 330 -11.56 16.18 -1.62
N GLY A 331 -10.67 17.07 -1.17
CA GLY A 331 -10.19 17.04 0.21
C GLY A 331 -9.07 16.03 0.48
N GLN A 332 -8.49 15.43 -0.56
CA GLN A 332 -7.25 14.66 -0.47
C GLN A 332 -6.12 15.52 0.10
N HIS A 333 -5.51 15.04 1.17
CA HIS A 333 -4.40 15.74 1.82
C HIS A 333 -3.44 14.75 2.46
N GLU A 334 -2.15 15.09 2.44
CA GLU A 334 -1.10 14.38 3.15
C GLU A 334 -0.66 15.25 4.33
N LYS A 335 -0.61 14.65 5.52
CA LYS A 335 -0.11 15.26 6.75
C LYS A 335 1.25 14.67 7.06
N THR A 336 2.23 15.53 7.25
CA THR A 336 3.56 15.17 7.72
C THR A 336 3.66 15.47 9.21
N TRP A 337 3.92 14.42 9.98
CA TRP A 337 4.10 14.42 11.41
C TRP A 337 5.58 14.23 11.72
N THR A 338 6.07 14.87 12.77
CA THR A 338 7.47 14.73 13.21
C THR A 338 7.52 14.47 14.71
N CYS A 339 8.53 13.72 15.14
CA CYS A 339 8.81 13.46 16.53
C CYS A 339 10.31 13.50 16.79
N ASN A 340 10.72 14.18 17.86
CA ASN A 340 12.09 14.12 18.33
C ASN A 340 12.30 12.83 19.13
N VAL A 341 13.28 12.02 18.72
CA VAL A 341 13.50 10.69 19.30
C VAL A 341 13.92 10.80 20.76
N LYS A 342 14.81 11.73 21.13
CA LYS A 342 15.32 11.86 22.51
C LYS A 342 14.22 12.28 23.47
N GLU A 343 13.41 13.26 23.08
CA GLU A 343 12.26 13.71 23.86
C GLU A 343 11.21 12.59 24.01
N TRP A 344 10.96 11.86 22.93
CA TRP A 344 10.04 10.73 22.94
C TRP A 344 10.51 9.62 23.89
N MET A 345 11.79 9.25 23.82
CA MET A 345 12.41 8.23 24.67
C MET A 345 12.39 8.61 26.15
N ALA A 346 12.52 9.91 26.47
CA ALA A 346 12.38 10.41 27.84
C ALA A 346 10.93 10.29 28.35
N ALA A 347 9.93 10.53 27.49
CA ALA A 347 8.52 10.41 27.85
C ALA A 347 8.00 8.96 27.90
N HIS A 348 8.59 8.04 27.13
CA HIS A 348 8.12 6.65 26.94
C HIS A 348 9.14 5.61 27.43
N GLU A 349 9.85 5.92 28.50
CA GLU A 349 11.00 5.16 28.98
C GLU A 349 10.68 3.67 29.27
N GLU A 350 9.48 3.36 29.75
CA GLU A 350 9.06 1.97 30.07
C GLU A 350 8.90 1.09 28.81
N GLY A 351 8.28 1.59 27.76
CA GLY A 351 8.16 0.87 26.48
C GLY A 351 9.52 0.68 25.81
N ALA A 352 10.36 1.71 25.84
CA ALA A 352 11.73 1.67 25.32
C ALA A 352 12.66 0.69 26.07
N LYS A 353 12.53 0.59 27.40
CA LYS A 353 13.32 -0.34 28.25
C LYS A 353 13.14 -1.81 27.84
N THR A 354 11.99 -2.17 27.27
CA THR A 354 11.71 -3.53 26.78
C THR A 354 12.64 -3.94 25.64
N TYR A 355 13.16 -2.98 24.88
CA TYR A 355 13.94 -3.23 23.67
C TYR A 355 15.42 -2.84 23.77
N LYS A 356 15.83 -2.10 24.80
CA LYS A 356 17.24 -1.82 25.04
C LYS A 356 17.98 -3.13 25.38
N LYS A 357 19.03 -3.43 24.63
CA LYS A 357 19.96 -4.51 25.00
C LYS A 357 20.55 -4.19 26.37
N LYS A 358 20.39 -5.12 27.32
CA LYS A 358 21.14 -5.13 28.58
C LYS A 358 22.63 -5.31 28.33
#